data_AF-A0A819R053-F1
#
_entry.id   AF-A0A819R053-F1
#
_cell.length_a   1.000
_cell.length_b   1.000
_cell.length_c   1.000
_cell.angle_alpha   90.00
_cell.angle_beta   90.00
_cell.angle_gamma   90.00
#
_symmetry.space_group_name_H-M   'P 1'
#
loop_
_entity.id
_entity.type
_entity.pdbx_description
1 polymer ?
#
loop_
_entity_poly.entity_id
_entity_poly.type
_entity_poly.pdbx_seq_one_letter_code
_entity_poly.pdbx_strand_id
1 'polypeptide(L)'
;MSNDNDRLREFISSPIDLTKFLEDAKNMKERIMSFQSSYPINQTNLDSLINLSKTLSDYRHLEQQDETTRIENNIEEDESQGGGVDEEDTTSSSTWRTRRKKKKLDPSITNSLKSYPACIEYLYKEFSQSRPHASHDTAFLKNIRECNQAISNIDNDRLILNLQIFFPIESRDRYRHQLMNELICLSTLTLAQIRDAIECVSDEQILGEYSQNPDDINTNGQRAGDANTAACFIIESIVYDDLRRTDVRLSERIIEQTNTNYTQGTSMELTSLNDLKMIQLGKPYIYLHQTNCEHVIVFSELKLLEQDQCHDSNLYPLCRMKYHGRFSYCFLCNVFYAKWLIRNSPLIPDDPCLLCERCFKACHYDKDGNKVGDFSAYHFPQL
;
A
#
# COMPACT_ATOMS: atom_id res chain seq x y z
N MET A 1 -20.33 23.98 9.55
CA MET A 1 -19.09 23.17 9.66
C MET A 1 -19.49 21.73 9.36
N SER A 2 -19.23 21.24 8.15
CA SER A 2 -19.30 19.80 7.88
C SER A 2 -18.24 19.10 8.72
N ASN A 3 -18.52 17.92 9.25
CA ASN A 3 -17.48 17.13 9.90
C ASN A 3 -16.41 16.79 8.85
N ASP A 4 -15.11 16.91 9.19
CA ASP A 4 -14.06 16.47 8.27
C ASP A 4 -14.20 14.97 7.92
N ASN A 5 -14.80 14.17 8.82
CA ASN A 5 -15.20 12.78 8.58
C ASN A 5 -16.19 12.59 7.41
N ASP A 6 -17.03 13.56 7.07
CA ASP A 6 -17.95 13.43 5.92
C ASP A 6 -17.20 13.54 4.59
N ARG A 7 -16.15 14.38 4.52
CA ARG A 7 -15.28 14.48 3.33
C ARG A 7 -14.46 13.22 3.06
N LEU A 8 -14.11 12.45 4.09
CA LEU A 8 -13.39 11.18 3.91
C LEU A 8 -14.26 10.13 3.17
N ARG A 9 -15.59 10.26 3.24
CA ARG A 9 -16.54 9.39 2.52
C ARG A 9 -16.67 9.74 1.03
N GLU A 10 -16.24 10.93 0.62
CA GLU A 10 -16.28 11.38 -0.79
C GLU A 10 -15.29 10.62 -1.68
N PHE A 11 -14.32 9.90 -1.11
CA PHE A 11 -13.33 9.11 -1.85
C PHE A 11 -13.58 7.60 -1.80
N ILE A 12 -14.16 7.06 -0.73
CA ILE A 12 -14.50 5.62 -0.63
C ILE A 12 -15.71 5.29 -1.49
N SER A 13 -15.65 4.29 -2.39
CA SER A 13 -16.83 3.87 -3.17
C SER A 13 -17.93 3.26 -2.28
N SER A 14 -19.16 3.22 -2.77
CA SER A 14 -20.17 2.29 -2.25
C SER A 14 -19.63 0.84 -2.32
N PRO A 15 -20.10 -0.08 -1.45
CA PRO A 15 -19.74 -1.50 -1.53
C PRO A 15 -20.07 -2.09 -2.90
N ILE A 16 -19.07 -2.71 -3.52
CA ILE A 16 -19.15 -3.33 -4.84
C ILE A 16 -19.22 -4.84 -4.67
N ASP A 17 -20.31 -5.43 -5.18
CA ASP A 17 -20.38 -6.88 -5.40
C ASP A 17 -19.62 -7.21 -6.70
N LEU A 18 -18.53 -7.97 -6.58
CA LEU A 18 -17.67 -8.31 -7.72
C LEU A 18 -18.36 -9.22 -8.74
N THR A 19 -19.26 -10.10 -8.30
CA THR A 19 -19.99 -11.00 -9.21
C THR A 19 -21.01 -10.20 -10.00
N LYS A 20 -21.74 -9.31 -9.33
CA LYS A 20 -22.70 -8.40 -9.99
C LYS A 20 -21.97 -7.43 -10.93
N PHE A 21 -20.86 -6.82 -10.50
CA PHE A 21 -20.09 -5.90 -11.34
C PHE A 21 -19.58 -6.58 -12.63
N LEU A 22 -19.09 -7.82 -12.53
CA LEU A 22 -18.70 -8.60 -13.70
C LEU A 22 -19.87 -8.82 -14.66
N GLU A 23 -21.04 -9.21 -14.15
CA GLU A 23 -22.24 -9.43 -14.95
C GLU A 23 -22.76 -8.13 -15.61
N ASP A 24 -22.85 -7.03 -14.86
CA ASP A 24 -23.24 -5.72 -15.38
C ASP A 24 -22.26 -5.23 -16.47
N ALA A 25 -20.95 -5.45 -16.29
CA ALA A 25 -19.93 -5.09 -17.27
C ALA A 25 -20.03 -5.91 -18.57
N LYS A 26 -20.33 -7.22 -18.50
CA LYS A 26 -20.61 -8.04 -19.69
C LYS A 26 -21.83 -7.55 -20.44
N ASN A 27 -22.95 -7.37 -19.74
CA ASN A 27 -24.21 -6.89 -20.30
C ASN A 27 -24.03 -5.51 -20.98
N MET A 28 -23.19 -4.63 -20.43
CA MET A 28 -22.85 -3.36 -21.07
C MET A 28 -22.00 -3.55 -22.34
N LYS A 29 -20.98 -4.42 -22.30
CA LYS A 29 -20.13 -4.73 -23.45
C LYS A 29 -20.92 -5.28 -24.63
N GLU A 30 -21.87 -6.19 -24.39
CA GLU A 30 -22.77 -6.73 -25.41
C GLU A 30 -23.69 -5.66 -26.01
N ARG A 31 -24.22 -4.74 -25.19
CA ARG A 31 -25.01 -3.59 -25.66
C ARG A 31 -24.19 -2.64 -26.52
N ILE A 32 -22.92 -2.38 -26.18
CA ILE A 32 -22.01 -1.56 -26.99
C ILE A 32 -21.72 -2.26 -28.33
N MET A 33 -21.41 -3.55 -28.34
CA MET A 33 -21.12 -4.30 -29.57
C MET A 33 -22.34 -4.40 -30.50
N SER A 34 -23.54 -4.63 -29.97
CA SER A 34 -24.78 -4.63 -30.76
C SER A 34 -25.16 -3.24 -31.28
N PHE A 35 -24.86 -2.17 -30.53
CA PHE A 35 -25.01 -0.79 -31.02
C PHE A 35 -24.02 -0.47 -32.15
N GLN A 36 -22.75 -0.87 -32.01
CA GLN A 36 -21.73 -0.76 -33.07
C GLN A 36 -22.14 -1.45 -34.37
N SER A 37 -22.73 -2.66 -34.30
CA SER A 37 -23.21 -3.37 -35.49
C SER A 37 -24.45 -2.71 -36.13
N SER A 38 -25.20 -1.93 -35.36
CA SER A 38 -26.44 -1.27 -35.82
C SER A 38 -26.21 0.14 -36.36
N TYR A 39 -25.19 0.85 -35.86
CA TYR A 39 -24.85 2.22 -36.24
C TYR A 39 -23.32 2.41 -36.33
N PRO A 40 -22.73 2.36 -37.55
CA PRO A 40 -21.31 2.64 -37.74
C PRO A 40 -21.03 4.15 -37.60
N ILE A 41 -20.78 4.58 -36.36
CA ILE A 41 -20.46 5.98 -36.00
C ILE A 41 -18.94 6.21 -36.07
N ASN A 42 -18.56 7.44 -36.40
CA ASN A 42 -17.17 7.89 -36.47
C ASN A 42 -16.39 7.59 -35.16
N GLN A 43 -15.25 6.90 -35.27
CA GLN A 43 -14.54 6.25 -34.16
C GLN A 43 -14.24 7.15 -32.94
N THR A 44 -13.92 8.42 -33.18
CA THR A 44 -13.48 9.37 -32.14
C THR A 44 -14.53 9.69 -31.06
N ASN A 45 -15.82 9.75 -31.40
CA ASN A 45 -16.88 9.94 -30.40
C ASN A 45 -17.12 8.66 -29.57
N LEU A 46 -16.80 7.49 -30.14
CA LEU A 46 -17.04 6.20 -29.51
C LEU A 46 -15.94 5.86 -28.49
N ASP A 47 -14.68 6.16 -28.79
CA ASP A 47 -13.57 6.03 -27.83
C ASP A 47 -13.83 6.85 -26.55
N SER A 48 -14.50 8.00 -26.68
CA SER A 48 -14.87 8.86 -25.56
C SER A 48 -15.95 8.22 -24.66
N LEU A 49 -16.95 7.57 -25.26
CA LEU A 49 -18.00 6.84 -24.53
C LEU A 49 -17.49 5.52 -23.93
N ILE A 50 -16.63 4.79 -24.65
CA ILE A 50 -16.01 3.58 -24.13
C ILE A 50 -15.08 3.94 -22.97
N ASN A 51 -14.28 5.01 -23.07
CA ASN A 51 -13.49 5.49 -21.93
C ASN A 51 -14.36 5.86 -20.71
N LEU A 52 -15.52 6.50 -20.92
CA LEU A 52 -16.52 6.72 -19.85
C LEU A 52 -17.00 5.40 -19.22
N SER A 53 -17.19 4.34 -20.02
CA SER A 53 -17.55 3.01 -19.50
C SER A 53 -16.38 2.25 -18.86
N LYS A 54 -15.13 2.61 -19.16
CA LYS A 54 -13.91 2.07 -18.52
C LYS A 54 -13.65 2.68 -17.15
N THR A 55 -14.24 3.84 -16.85
CA THR A 55 -14.23 4.49 -15.53
C THR A 55 -15.59 4.46 -14.83
N LEU A 56 -16.33 3.34 -14.91
CA LEU A 56 -17.53 3.13 -14.08
C LEU A 56 -17.27 3.06 -12.56
N SER A 57 -16.02 3.25 -12.13
CA SER A 57 -15.65 3.72 -10.80
C SER A 57 -16.31 5.07 -10.43
N ASP A 58 -16.62 5.90 -11.41
CA ASP A 58 -17.15 7.27 -11.26
C ASP A 58 -18.67 7.33 -11.03
N TYR A 59 -19.30 6.21 -10.65
CA TYR A 59 -20.73 6.11 -10.30
C TYR A 59 -21.07 6.80 -8.97
N ARG A 60 -20.86 8.13 -8.90
CA ARG A 60 -21.16 8.96 -7.73
C ARG A 60 -22.02 10.20 -8.01
N HIS A 61 -22.40 10.48 -9.26
CA HIS A 61 -23.04 11.76 -9.63
C HIS A 61 -24.33 11.72 -10.48
N LEU A 62 -24.93 10.56 -10.75
CA LEU A 62 -26.17 10.47 -11.55
C LEU A 62 -27.48 10.26 -10.76
N GLU A 63 -27.44 10.17 -9.43
CA GLU A 63 -28.66 10.13 -8.60
C GLU A 63 -28.99 11.48 -7.91
N GLN A 64 -28.16 12.51 -8.03
CA GLN A 64 -28.39 13.82 -7.40
C GLN A 64 -28.88 14.92 -8.36
N GLN A 65 -28.88 14.70 -9.69
CA GLN A 65 -29.33 15.73 -10.65
C GLN A 65 -30.86 15.79 -10.82
N ASP A 66 -31.60 14.72 -10.50
CA ASP A 66 -33.07 14.72 -10.61
C ASP A 66 -33.78 15.39 -9.42
N GLU A 67 -33.10 15.61 -8.28
CA GLU A 67 -33.64 16.36 -7.14
C GLU A 67 -33.29 17.86 -7.17
N THR A 68 -32.08 18.25 -7.61
CA THR A 68 -31.69 19.68 -7.69
C THR A 68 -32.50 20.46 -8.72
N THR A 69 -32.76 19.88 -9.90
CA THR A 69 -33.55 20.52 -10.97
C THR A 69 -35.03 20.77 -10.57
N ARG A 70 -35.51 20.19 -9.46
CA ARG A 70 -36.86 20.46 -8.91
C ARG A 70 -36.89 21.57 -7.86
N ILE A 71 -35.76 21.94 -7.27
CA ILE A 71 -35.68 22.93 -6.17
C ILE A 71 -35.31 24.32 -6.71
N GLU A 72 -34.50 24.41 -7.76
CA GLU A 72 -34.03 25.70 -8.32
C GLU A 72 -35.12 26.55 -9.02
N ASN A 73 -36.33 26.01 -9.23
CA ASN A 73 -37.43 26.74 -9.89
C ASN A 73 -38.37 27.52 -8.94
N ASN A 74 -38.00 27.73 -7.66
CA ASN A 74 -38.96 28.22 -6.65
C ASN A 74 -38.43 29.25 -5.62
N ILE A 75 -37.25 29.85 -5.82
CA ILE A 75 -36.76 30.96 -4.97
C ILE A 75 -36.12 32.06 -5.83
N GLU A 76 -36.96 32.97 -6.31
CA GLU A 76 -36.55 34.35 -6.64
C GLU A 76 -36.80 35.26 -5.41
N GLU A 77 -36.12 36.42 -5.37
CA GLU A 77 -36.25 37.51 -4.37
C GLU A 77 -35.73 37.14 -2.94
N ASP A 78 -34.82 37.88 -2.30
CA ASP A 78 -34.78 39.34 -2.13
C ASP A 78 -33.36 39.87 -1.78
N GLU A 79 -33.16 41.19 -1.80
CA GLU A 79 -31.88 41.89 -1.61
C GLU A 79 -31.51 42.17 -0.13
N SER A 80 -30.21 42.36 0.20
CA SER A 80 -29.67 43.64 0.74
C SER A 80 -28.34 43.57 1.57
N GLN A 81 -27.34 44.30 1.05
CA GLN A 81 -26.38 45.23 1.70
C GLN A 81 -25.56 44.92 2.99
N GLY A 82 -24.25 45.25 2.90
CA GLY A 82 -23.38 45.77 3.99
C GLY A 82 -22.16 44.88 4.36
N GLY A 83 -20.91 45.37 4.53
CA GLY A 83 -20.32 46.69 4.25
C GLY A 83 -19.08 47.03 5.12
N GLY A 84 -17.87 47.08 4.53
CA GLY A 84 -16.64 47.70 5.10
C GLY A 84 -15.81 46.87 6.11
N VAL A 85 -14.54 47.17 6.45
CA VAL A 85 -13.48 48.10 5.95
C VAL A 85 -12.08 47.47 6.23
N ASP A 86 -11.04 47.94 5.54
CA ASP A 86 -9.62 47.51 5.50
C ASP A 86 -8.76 47.79 6.77
N GLU A 87 -7.55 47.18 6.87
CA GLU A 87 -6.24 47.88 7.05
C GLU A 87 -4.99 46.94 7.11
N GLU A 88 -3.79 47.52 6.92
CA GLU A 88 -2.45 46.89 6.70
C GLU A 88 -1.37 47.43 7.70
N ASP A 89 -0.06 47.11 7.74
CA ASP A 89 0.84 46.16 7.03
C ASP A 89 2.09 45.84 7.90
N THR A 90 2.91 44.86 7.49
CA THR A 90 4.34 44.64 7.80
C THR A 90 4.81 44.20 9.21
N THR A 91 5.64 43.14 9.27
CA THR A 91 7.12 43.23 9.48
C THR A 91 7.84 41.88 9.76
N SER A 92 8.98 41.69 9.09
CA SER A 92 10.25 41.06 9.55
C SER A 92 10.32 39.70 10.29
N SER A 93 10.79 38.69 9.55
CA SER A 93 11.98 37.85 9.82
C SER A 93 12.25 37.15 11.18
N SER A 94 12.30 35.82 11.11
CA SER A 94 13.29 34.91 11.75
C SER A 94 13.28 34.64 13.28
N THR A 95 13.10 33.37 13.65
CA THR A 95 14.05 32.50 14.39
C THR A 95 13.43 31.47 15.37
N TRP A 96 14.09 30.31 15.48
CA TRP A 96 14.10 29.28 16.53
C TRP A 96 12.81 28.99 17.35
N ARG A 97 12.06 27.94 16.96
CA ARG A 97 11.10 27.26 17.87
C ARG A 97 11.74 26.08 18.60
N THR A 98 11.48 26.02 19.92
CA THR A 98 12.16 25.13 20.88
C THR A 98 11.62 23.70 20.90
N ARG A 99 12.53 22.74 21.06
CA ARG A 99 12.27 21.29 20.99
C ARG A 99 11.72 20.78 22.34
N ARG A 100 10.40 20.67 22.50
CA ARG A 100 9.77 20.03 23.68
C ARG A 100 10.18 18.55 23.76
N LYS A 101 10.89 18.15 24.82
CA LYS A 101 11.19 16.74 25.13
C LYS A 101 9.87 16.02 25.50
N LYS A 102 9.39 15.10 24.66
CA LYS A 102 8.35 14.14 25.08
C LYS A 102 8.97 13.09 26.01
N LYS A 103 8.30 12.84 27.14
CA LYS A 103 8.61 11.76 28.09
C LYS A 103 8.35 10.42 27.37
N LYS A 104 9.28 9.45 27.42
CA LYS A 104 9.00 8.08 26.94
C LYS A 104 7.93 7.44 27.83
N LEU A 105 6.97 6.76 27.21
CA LEU A 105 6.06 5.83 27.87
C LEU A 105 6.68 4.44 27.95
N ASP A 106 6.14 3.62 28.84
CA ASP A 106 6.61 2.28 29.18
C ASP A 106 6.46 1.30 27.99
N PRO A 107 7.44 0.44 27.68
CA PRO A 107 7.35 -0.53 26.58
C PRO A 107 6.24 -1.59 26.73
N SER A 108 5.69 -1.79 27.94
CA SER A 108 4.73 -2.87 28.22
C SER A 108 3.27 -2.55 27.86
N ILE A 109 2.96 -1.34 27.39
CA ILE A 109 1.57 -0.90 27.16
C ILE A 109 1.43 -0.14 25.83
N THR A 110 0.84 -0.79 24.81
CA THR A 110 -0.15 -0.29 23.82
C THR A 110 -0.14 -1.02 22.46
N ASN A 111 -0.15 -2.36 22.42
CA ASN A 111 -0.62 -3.08 21.22
C ASN A 111 -2.15 -3.10 21.19
N SER A 112 -2.69 -2.05 20.58
CA SER A 112 -4.10 -1.89 20.21
C SER A 112 -4.11 -1.04 18.95
N LEU A 113 -4.98 -1.33 17.98
CA LEU A 113 -5.11 -0.74 16.62
C LEU A 113 -5.45 0.79 16.60
N LYS A 114 -4.76 1.60 17.41
CA LYS A 114 -4.93 3.04 17.61
C LYS A 114 -4.43 3.89 16.44
N SER A 115 -3.65 3.29 15.55
CA SER A 115 -3.13 3.89 14.32
C SER A 115 -4.20 4.05 13.23
N TYR A 116 -5.24 3.20 13.24
CA TYR A 116 -6.21 3.10 12.15
C TYR A 116 -6.89 4.44 11.82
N PRO A 117 -7.46 5.22 12.75
CA PRO A 117 -8.14 6.48 12.39
C PRO A 117 -7.18 7.54 11.83
N ALA A 118 -5.98 7.65 12.42
CA ALA A 118 -5.01 8.70 12.08
C ALA A 118 -4.32 8.46 10.73
N CYS A 119 -4.10 7.21 10.33
CA CYS A 119 -3.55 6.90 9.00
C CYS A 119 -4.57 7.21 7.90
N ILE A 120 -5.85 6.96 8.17
CA ILE A 120 -6.94 7.18 7.21
C ILE A 120 -7.13 8.67 6.90
N GLU A 121 -7.26 9.52 7.92
CA GLU A 121 -7.38 10.98 7.75
C GLU A 121 -6.19 11.58 6.96
N TYR A 122 -4.97 11.06 7.15
CA TYR A 122 -3.78 11.55 6.47
C TYR A 122 -3.63 11.00 5.04
N LEU A 123 -3.97 9.72 4.79
CA LEU A 123 -3.92 9.13 3.46
C LEU A 123 -4.82 9.89 2.47
N TYR A 124 -6.06 10.24 2.84
CA TYR A 124 -6.92 11.05 1.97
C TYR A 124 -6.35 12.44 1.68
N LYS A 125 -5.67 13.05 2.66
CA LYS A 125 -5.01 14.33 2.48
C LYS A 125 -3.86 14.25 1.46
N GLU A 126 -3.03 13.22 1.51
CA GLU A 126 -1.94 13.00 0.54
C GLU A 126 -2.43 12.49 -0.82
N PHE A 127 -3.49 11.67 -0.89
CA PHE A 127 -4.10 11.27 -2.16
C PHE A 127 -4.57 12.49 -2.98
N SER A 128 -5.00 13.56 -2.31
CA SER A 128 -5.36 14.83 -2.96
C SER A 128 -4.16 15.69 -3.40
N GLN A 129 -2.94 15.39 -2.95
CA GLN A 129 -1.76 16.26 -3.09
C GLN A 129 -0.55 15.60 -3.77
N SER A 130 -0.48 14.27 -3.81
CA SER A 130 0.68 13.52 -4.30
C SER A 130 0.35 12.74 -5.56
N ARG A 131 1.04 13.06 -6.66
CA ARG A 131 1.34 12.08 -7.69
C ARG A 131 2.67 11.45 -7.31
N PRO A 132 2.75 10.13 -7.00
CA PRO A 132 4.03 9.50 -6.70
C PRO A 132 4.98 9.65 -7.90
N HIS A 133 6.15 10.25 -7.69
CA HIS A 133 7.25 10.13 -8.63
C HIS A 133 7.78 8.69 -8.53
N ALA A 134 7.27 7.82 -9.40
CA ALA A 134 7.63 6.41 -9.41
C ALA A 134 8.11 5.96 -10.79
N SER A 135 9.17 5.15 -10.79
CA SER A 135 9.58 4.35 -11.94
C SER A 135 8.74 3.08 -12.01
N HIS A 136 8.17 2.78 -13.18
CA HIS A 136 7.58 1.47 -13.44
C HIS A 136 8.63 0.36 -13.28
N ASP A 137 8.25 -0.79 -12.71
CA ASP A 137 9.18 -1.91 -12.58
C ASP A 137 9.57 -2.44 -13.98
N THR A 138 10.85 -2.69 -14.20
CA THR A 138 11.32 -3.32 -15.44
C THR A 138 10.73 -4.73 -15.66
N ALA A 139 10.39 -5.44 -14.59
CA ALA A 139 9.70 -6.72 -14.65
C ALA A 139 8.27 -6.57 -15.20
N PHE A 140 7.56 -5.48 -14.84
CA PHE A 140 6.25 -5.15 -15.40
C PHE A 140 6.29 -5.03 -16.93
N LEU A 141 7.24 -4.24 -17.42
CA LEU A 141 7.43 -4.00 -18.85
C LEU A 141 7.88 -5.25 -19.60
N LYS A 142 8.59 -6.16 -18.92
CA LYS A 142 8.94 -7.48 -19.46
C LYS A 142 7.69 -8.36 -19.57
N ASN A 143 6.94 -8.54 -18.48
CA ASN A 143 5.76 -9.40 -18.46
C ASN A 143 4.73 -8.95 -19.50
N ILE A 144 4.44 -7.65 -19.62
CA ILE A 144 3.55 -7.12 -20.68
C ILE A 144 4.03 -7.50 -22.09
N ARG A 145 5.34 -7.41 -22.36
CA ARG A 145 5.90 -7.78 -23.68
C ARG A 145 5.78 -9.27 -23.98
N GLU A 146 5.82 -10.13 -22.95
CA GLU A 146 5.61 -11.57 -23.08
C GLU A 146 4.13 -11.89 -23.28
N CYS A 147 3.23 -11.23 -22.53
CA CYS A 147 1.77 -11.32 -22.70
C CYS A 147 1.32 -10.96 -24.13
N ASN A 148 1.86 -9.89 -24.72
CA ASN A 148 1.49 -9.40 -26.05
C ASN A 148 1.89 -10.35 -27.21
N GLN A 149 2.56 -11.46 -26.92
CA GLN A 149 2.92 -12.50 -27.89
C GLN A 149 1.95 -13.70 -27.86
N ALA A 150 1.05 -13.77 -26.87
CA ALA A 150 0.06 -14.84 -26.76
C ALA A 150 -1.22 -14.51 -27.56
N ILE A 151 -1.72 -15.48 -28.32
CA ILE A 151 -2.96 -15.33 -29.10
C ILE A 151 -4.16 -15.47 -28.16
N SER A 152 -4.92 -14.38 -27.96
CA SER A 152 -6.07 -14.32 -27.05
C SER A 152 -7.32 -15.00 -27.62
N ASN A 153 -7.41 -16.31 -27.44
CA ASN A 153 -8.63 -17.10 -27.69
C ASN A 153 -9.28 -17.56 -26.36
N ILE A 154 -9.24 -16.69 -25.35
CA ILE A 154 -9.56 -16.98 -23.95
C ILE A 154 -10.82 -16.21 -23.54
N ASP A 155 -11.62 -16.86 -22.70
CA ASP A 155 -12.83 -16.31 -22.10
C ASP A 155 -12.54 -14.97 -21.38
N ASN A 156 -13.32 -13.94 -21.69
CA ASN A 156 -12.99 -12.54 -21.37
C ASN A 156 -13.52 -12.08 -20.00
N ASP A 157 -14.06 -13.01 -19.22
CA ASP A 157 -14.93 -12.75 -18.09
C ASP A 157 -14.16 -12.74 -16.75
N ARG A 158 -13.07 -11.97 -16.70
CA ARG A 158 -12.24 -11.80 -15.49
C ARG A 158 -12.11 -10.32 -15.15
N LEU A 159 -12.06 -10.01 -13.85
CA LEU A 159 -11.82 -8.64 -13.39
C LEU A 159 -10.33 -8.43 -13.09
N ILE A 160 -9.88 -7.19 -13.28
CA ILE A 160 -8.60 -6.67 -12.80
C ILE A 160 -8.87 -5.77 -11.60
N LEU A 161 -8.08 -5.96 -10.53
CA LEU A 161 -8.05 -5.10 -9.35
C LEU A 161 -6.65 -4.48 -9.22
N ASN A 162 -6.57 -3.17 -8.94
CA ASN A 162 -5.30 -2.50 -8.63
C ASN A 162 -5.14 -2.37 -7.11
N LEU A 163 -4.27 -3.20 -6.52
CA LEU A 163 -3.99 -3.23 -5.10
C LEU A 163 -2.76 -2.38 -4.77
N GLN A 164 -2.97 -1.33 -3.99
CA GLN A 164 -1.92 -0.46 -3.47
C GLN A 164 -1.54 -0.92 -2.06
N ILE A 165 -0.25 -1.08 -1.78
CA ILE A 165 0.31 -1.49 -0.48
C ILE A 165 1.24 -0.38 0.01
N PHE A 166 0.98 0.16 1.19
CA PHE A 166 1.78 1.25 1.79
C PHE A 166 2.86 0.71 2.73
N PHE A 167 3.83 1.56 3.10
CA PHE A 167 4.86 1.20 4.08
C PHE A 167 4.26 0.84 5.45
N PRO A 168 4.97 0.03 6.27
CA PRO A 168 4.48 -0.37 7.57
C PRO A 168 4.11 0.82 8.46
N ILE A 169 3.02 0.70 9.22
CA ILE A 169 2.51 1.74 10.12
C ILE A 169 3.55 2.11 11.19
N GLU A 170 4.41 1.19 11.62
CA GLU A 170 5.50 1.50 12.56
C GLU A 170 6.63 2.36 11.97
N SER A 171 6.78 2.39 10.63
CA SER A 171 7.84 3.16 9.97
C SER A 171 7.80 4.63 10.39
N ARG A 172 8.95 5.24 10.68
CA ARG A 172 8.99 6.56 11.37
C ARG A 172 8.35 7.66 10.52
N ASP A 173 7.20 8.19 10.95
CA ASP A 173 6.37 9.36 10.56
C ASP A 173 6.37 9.89 9.10
N ARG A 174 7.49 9.89 8.38
CA ARG A 174 7.64 10.44 7.02
C ARG A 174 7.33 9.46 5.89
N TYR A 175 7.35 8.14 6.13
CA TYR A 175 7.20 7.13 5.08
C TYR A 175 5.90 6.32 5.14
N ARG A 176 5.15 6.36 6.26
CA ARG A 176 3.89 5.61 6.50
C ARG A 176 2.81 5.75 5.40
N HIS A 177 2.88 6.85 4.66
CA HIS A 177 1.89 7.27 3.68
C HIS A 177 2.44 7.16 2.24
N GLN A 178 3.69 6.70 2.08
CA GLN A 178 4.28 6.43 0.78
C GLN A 178 3.88 5.02 0.32
N LEU A 179 3.54 4.92 -0.96
CA LEU A 179 3.20 3.66 -1.62
C LEU A 179 4.48 2.79 -1.74
N MET A 180 4.40 1.56 -1.24
CA MET A 180 5.50 0.59 -1.21
C MET A 180 5.45 -0.34 -2.44
N ASN A 181 4.27 -0.89 -2.73
CA ASN A 181 4.01 -1.69 -3.94
C ASN A 181 2.66 -1.31 -4.55
N GLU A 182 2.55 -1.47 -5.86
CA GLU A 182 1.29 -1.43 -6.61
C GLU A 182 1.20 -2.69 -7.46
N LEU A 183 0.22 -3.55 -7.17
CA LEU A 183 0.02 -4.84 -7.81
C LEU A 183 -1.27 -4.80 -8.65
N ILE A 184 -1.17 -5.17 -9.93
CA ILE A 184 -2.34 -5.51 -10.73
C ILE A 184 -2.65 -6.98 -10.50
N CYS A 185 -3.84 -7.27 -9.97
CA CYS A 185 -4.30 -8.62 -9.64
C CYS A 185 -5.45 -9.02 -10.56
N LEU A 186 -5.44 -10.25 -11.09
CA LEU A 186 -6.67 -10.86 -11.61
C LEU A 186 -7.56 -11.25 -10.44
N SER A 187 -8.88 -11.13 -10.59
CA SER A 187 -9.83 -11.47 -9.52
C SER A 187 -9.89 -12.96 -9.19
N THR A 188 -9.30 -13.81 -10.04
CA THR A 188 -9.11 -15.24 -9.82
C THR A 188 -7.90 -15.58 -8.94
N LEU A 189 -7.02 -14.62 -8.63
CA LEU A 189 -5.88 -14.87 -7.74
C LEU A 189 -6.33 -15.10 -6.31
N THR A 190 -5.65 -16.01 -5.62
CA THR A 190 -5.81 -16.21 -4.18
C THR A 190 -5.09 -15.14 -3.37
N LEU A 191 -5.59 -14.85 -2.16
CA LEU A 191 -4.91 -13.98 -1.21
C LEU A 191 -3.48 -14.47 -0.92
N ALA A 192 -3.28 -15.79 -0.91
CA ALA A 192 -1.98 -16.45 -0.84
C ALA A 192 -1.02 -16.05 -1.98
N GLN A 193 -1.49 -16.02 -3.23
CA GLN A 193 -0.69 -15.58 -4.38
C GLN A 193 -0.37 -14.09 -4.33
N ILE A 194 -1.29 -13.27 -3.81
CA ILE A 194 -1.08 -11.82 -3.65
C ILE A 194 -0.03 -11.56 -2.57
N ARG A 195 -0.12 -12.25 -1.42
CA ARG A 195 0.89 -12.21 -0.35
C ARG A 195 2.29 -12.50 -0.88
N ASP A 196 2.43 -13.56 -1.67
CA ASP A 196 3.72 -14.02 -2.19
C ASP A 196 4.37 -13.02 -3.18
N ALA A 197 3.64 -11.98 -3.61
CA ALA A 197 4.13 -10.90 -4.47
C ALA A 197 4.34 -9.55 -3.75
N ILE A 198 4.11 -9.47 -2.43
CA ILE A 198 4.38 -8.27 -1.64
C ILE A 198 5.86 -8.29 -1.22
N GLU A 199 6.66 -7.35 -1.74
CA GLU A 199 8.08 -7.20 -1.38
C GLU A 199 8.22 -6.20 -0.20
N CYS A 200 8.34 -6.69 1.04
CA CYS A 200 8.50 -5.83 2.23
C CYS A 200 9.94 -5.82 2.78
N VAL A 201 10.44 -4.63 3.15
CA VAL A 201 11.76 -4.44 3.80
C VAL A 201 11.89 -5.17 5.14
N SER A 202 10.78 -5.43 5.83
CA SER A 202 10.80 -6.26 7.04
C SER A 202 11.16 -7.71 6.74
N ASP A 203 10.87 -8.25 5.55
CA ASP A 203 11.19 -9.64 5.20
C ASP A 203 12.67 -9.83 4.92
N GLU A 204 13.31 -8.83 4.28
CA GLU A 204 14.74 -8.79 4.00
C GLU A 204 15.63 -8.49 5.21
N GLN A 205 15.03 -8.18 6.36
CA GLN A 205 15.80 -8.04 7.60
C GLN A 205 16.39 -9.40 7.99
N ILE A 206 17.72 -9.50 8.00
CA ILE A 206 18.40 -10.67 8.57
C ILE A 206 18.32 -10.57 10.09
N LEU A 207 17.81 -11.62 10.72
CA LEU A 207 17.65 -11.74 12.17
C LEU A 207 18.98 -12.05 12.86
N GLY A 208 19.14 -11.56 14.08
CA GLY A 208 20.31 -11.85 14.92
C GLY A 208 21.30 -10.69 15.04
N GLU A 209 22.29 -10.89 15.90
CA GLU A 209 23.34 -9.95 16.27
C GLU A 209 24.68 -10.58 15.88
N TYR A 210 25.50 -9.90 15.07
CA TYR A 210 26.68 -10.48 14.42
C TYR A 210 27.98 -9.74 14.78
N SER A 211 28.01 -8.97 15.87
CA SER A 211 29.21 -8.24 16.30
C SER A 211 30.39 -9.14 16.67
N GLN A 212 30.17 -10.40 17.07
CA GLN A 212 31.27 -11.32 17.41
C GLN A 212 31.90 -11.94 16.16
N ASN A 213 31.09 -12.26 15.15
CA ASN A 213 31.55 -12.77 13.87
C ASN A 213 30.64 -12.28 12.72
N PRO A 214 30.99 -11.17 12.06
CA PRO A 214 30.21 -10.61 10.96
C PRO A 214 30.00 -11.55 9.79
N ASP A 215 30.94 -12.45 9.52
CA ASP A 215 30.92 -13.30 8.34
C ASP A 215 29.95 -14.49 8.46
N ASP A 216 29.54 -14.85 9.69
CA ASP A 216 28.49 -15.85 9.96
C ASP A 216 27.13 -15.42 9.39
N ILE A 217 26.92 -14.15 9.03
CA ILE A 217 25.72 -13.70 8.36
C ILE A 217 25.52 -14.40 6.99
N ASN A 218 26.61 -14.80 6.32
CA ASN A 218 26.55 -15.40 4.99
C ASN A 218 26.17 -16.89 5.01
N THR A 219 26.30 -17.54 6.18
CA THR A 219 26.05 -18.98 6.37
C THR A 219 24.86 -19.25 7.28
N ASN A 220 24.70 -18.44 8.33
CA ASN A 220 23.71 -18.56 9.39
C ASN A 220 22.70 -17.40 9.39
N GLY A 221 22.76 -16.49 8.41
CA GLY A 221 21.81 -15.39 8.25
C GLY A 221 20.42 -15.89 7.86
N GLN A 222 19.45 -15.75 8.77
CA GLN A 222 18.05 -16.05 8.50
C GLN A 222 17.26 -14.77 8.21
N ARG A 223 16.63 -14.68 7.04
CA ARG A 223 15.70 -13.58 6.71
C ARG A 223 14.44 -13.67 7.58
N ALA A 224 13.95 -12.53 8.05
CA ALA A 224 12.81 -12.46 8.95
C ALA A 224 11.51 -12.99 8.32
N GLY A 225 11.33 -12.80 7.02
CA GLY A 225 10.18 -13.36 6.27
C GLY A 225 10.21 -14.89 6.15
N ASP A 226 11.41 -15.48 6.13
CA ASP A 226 11.60 -16.95 6.09
C ASP A 226 11.46 -17.58 7.48
N ALA A 227 11.77 -16.83 8.55
CA ALA A 227 11.62 -17.27 9.94
C ALA A 227 10.18 -17.11 10.46
N ASN A 228 9.56 -15.96 10.18
CA ASN A 228 8.25 -15.58 10.70
C ASN A 228 7.22 -15.59 9.58
N THR A 229 6.86 -16.79 9.12
CA THR A 229 6.01 -17.00 7.95
C THR A 229 4.51 -16.71 8.18
N ALA A 230 4.11 -16.34 9.39
CA ALA A 230 2.72 -16.01 9.74
C ALA A 230 2.29 -14.70 9.05
N ALA A 231 1.12 -14.71 8.43
CA ALA A 231 0.52 -13.54 7.79
C ALA A 231 -1.00 -13.64 7.75
N CYS A 232 -1.69 -12.50 7.70
CA CYS A 232 -3.11 -12.42 7.43
C CYS A 232 -3.49 -11.15 6.66
N PHE A 233 -4.59 -11.22 5.93
CA PHE A 233 -5.32 -10.05 5.44
C PHE A 233 -6.54 -9.80 6.31
N ILE A 234 -6.79 -8.53 6.65
CA ILE A 234 -8.01 -8.07 7.33
C ILE A 234 -8.77 -7.22 6.32
N ILE A 235 -9.84 -7.78 5.76
CA ILE A 235 -10.68 -7.14 4.75
C ILE A 235 -12.10 -7.11 5.30
N GLU A 236 -12.72 -5.93 5.31
CA GLU A 236 -13.94 -5.67 6.08
C GLU A 236 -13.77 -6.08 7.56
N SER A 237 -14.67 -6.92 8.08
CA SER A 237 -14.61 -7.51 9.42
C SER A 237 -14.17 -8.99 9.38
N ILE A 238 -13.41 -9.40 8.35
CA ILE A 238 -12.97 -10.79 8.17
C ILE A 238 -11.44 -10.86 8.14
N VAL A 239 -10.87 -11.76 8.94
CA VAL A 239 -9.44 -12.04 8.99
C VAL A 239 -9.15 -13.36 8.26
N TYR A 240 -8.31 -13.31 7.24
CA TYR A 240 -7.89 -14.45 6.43
C TYR A 240 -6.42 -14.74 6.74
N ASP A 241 -6.11 -15.82 7.45
CA ASP A 241 -4.72 -16.24 7.73
C ASP A 241 -4.11 -17.04 6.58
N ASP A 242 -2.79 -16.96 6.43
CA ASP A 242 -2.01 -17.85 5.57
C ASP A 242 -1.45 -19.03 6.37
N LEU A 243 -2.14 -20.17 6.27
CA LEU A 243 -1.81 -21.40 7.00
C LEU A 243 -0.86 -22.32 6.22
N ARG A 244 -0.41 -21.94 5.01
CA ARG A 244 0.43 -22.79 4.14
C ARG A 244 1.82 -23.09 4.71
N ARG A 245 2.33 -22.21 5.56
CA ARG A 245 3.74 -22.18 6.01
C ARG A 245 3.92 -22.24 7.53
N THR A 246 2.83 -22.20 8.29
CA THR A 246 2.82 -22.21 9.76
C THR A 246 1.39 -22.43 10.28
N ASP A 247 1.27 -23.09 11.43
CA ASP A 247 0.02 -23.20 12.18
C ASP A 247 -0.31 -21.92 13.00
N VAL A 248 0.62 -20.96 13.07
CA VAL A 248 0.45 -19.71 13.82
C VAL A 248 -0.57 -18.79 13.15
N ARG A 249 -1.73 -18.67 13.77
CA ARG A 249 -2.80 -17.73 13.40
C ARG A 249 -2.55 -16.35 14.00
N LEU A 250 -2.50 -15.32 13.16
CA LEU A 250 -2.43 -13.94 13.64
C LEU A 250 -3.83 -13.43 14.06
N SER A 251 -4.87 -13.98 13.43
CA SER A 251 -6.27 -13.76 13.78
C SER A 251 -6.63 -14.02 15.24
N GLU A 252 -6.08 -15.06 15.88
CA GLU A 252 -6.44 -15.44 17.27
C GLU A 252 -6.29 -14.25 18.22
N ARG A 253 -5.10 -13.62 18.23
CA ARG A 253 -4.84 -12.43 19.07
C ARG A 253 -5.72 -11.24 18.70
N ILE A 254 -5.98 -11.03 17.40
CA ILE A 254 -6.81 -9.92 16.92
C ILE A 254 -8.25 -10.08 17.38
N ILE A 255 -8.81 -11.29 17.24
CA ILE A 255 -10.19 -11.62 17.60
C ILE A 255 -10.35 -11.60 19.12
N GLU A 256 -9.44 -12.22 19.89
CA GLU A 256 -9.45 -12.17 21.36
C GLU A 256 -9.41 -10.75 21.91
N GLN A 257 -8.56 -9.86 21.34
CA GLN A 257 -8.40 -8.49 21.81
C GLN A 257 -9.55 -7.56 21.41
N THR A 258 -10.27 -7.87 20.34
CA THR A 258 -11.35 -7.01 19.80
C THR A 258 -12.76 -7.51 20.12
N ASN A 259 -12.90 -8.78 20.52
CA ASN A 259 -14.03 -9.46 21.17
C ASN A 259 -15.41 -9.45 20.47
N THR A 260 -15.65 -8.60 19.46
CA THR A 260 -16.91 -8.56 18.68
C THR A 260 -16.77 -8.13 17.21
N ASN A 261 -15.68 -7.48 16.81
CA ASN A 261 -15.65 -6.68 15.57
C ASN A 261 -15.04 -7.38 14.35
N TYR A 262 -14.39 -8.51 14.56
CA TYR A 262 -13.73 -9.30 13.51
C TYR A 262 -14.11 -10.77 13.63
N THR A 263 -14.16 -11.45 12.49
CA THR A 263 -14.53 -12.86 12.36
C THR A 263 -13.46 -13.61 11.58
N GLN A 264 -13.34 -14.92 11.84
CA GLN A 264 -12.41 -15.78 11.13
C GLN A 264 -12.92 -16.08 9.72
N GLY A 265 -12.11 -15.78 8.70
CA GLY A 265 -12.32 -16.18 7.32
C GLY A 265 -11.71 -17.54 6.99
N THR A 266 -11.89 -17.94 5.73
CA THR A 266 -11.20 -19.08 5.11
C THR A 266 -9.68 -18.84 5.01
N SER A 267 -8.90 -19.91 4.82
CA SER A 267 -7.46 -19.81 4.57
C SER A 267 -7.20 -18.97 3.31
N MET A 268 -6.14 -18.16 3.33
CA MET A 268 -5.71 -17.33 2.20
C MET A 268 -5.42 -18.15 0.92
N GLU A 269 -5.10 -19.43 1.05
CA GLU A 269 -4.86 -20.34 -0.08
C GLU A 269 -6.14 -20.77 -0.81
N LEU A 270 -7.28 -20.74 -0.11
CA LEU A 270 -8.60 -21.14 -0.62
C LEU A 270 -9.51 -19.94 -0.92
N THR A 271 -9.01 -18.71 -0.73
CA THR A 271 -9.79 -17.48 -0.86
C THR A 271 -9.25 -16.67 -2.03
N SER A 272 -10.01 -16.58 -3.12
CA SER A 272 -9.74 -15.69 -4.24
C SER A 272 -10.26 -14.27 -4.01
N LEU A 273 -9.83 -13.29 -4.82
CA LEU A 273 -10.43 -11.97 -4.80
C LEU A 273 -11.93 -12.01 -5.17
N ASN A 274 -12.38 -12.92 -6.05
CA ASN A 274 -13.80 -13.14 -6.31
C ASN A 274 -14.59 -13.59 -5.07
N ASP A 275 -13.95 -14.30 -4.13
CA ASP A 275 -14.58 -14.73 -2.87
C ASP A 275 -14.73 -13.60 -1.86
N LEU A 276 -14.04 -12.46 -2.07
CA LEU A 276 -14.28 -11.20 -1.36
C LEU A 276 -15.56 -10.55 -1.90
N LYS A 277 -16.71 -11.14 -1.56
CA LYS A 277 -18.03 -10.81 -2.13
C LYS A 277 -18.36 -9.32 -2.18
N MET A 278 -17.86 -8.53 -1.23
CA MET A 278 -18.04 -7.09 -1.18
C MET A 278 -16.72 -6.41 -0.83
N ILE A 279 -16.30 -5.46 -1.67
CA ILE A 279 -15.16 -4.56 -1.40
C ILE A 279 -15.55 -3.11 -1.62
N GLN A 280 -14.78 -2.16 -1.11
CA GLN A 280 -14.92 -0.73 -1.40
C GLN A 280 -13.62 -0.19 -1.98
N LEU A 281 -13.69 0.50 -3.11
CA LEU A 281 -12.54 1.19 -3.69
C LEU A 281 -12.19 2.42 -2.85
N GLY A 282 -10.89 2.72 -2.75
CA GLY A 282 -10.36 3.76 -1.88
C GLY A 282 -10.41 3.42 -0.39
N LYS A 283 -11.11 2.36 0.03
CA LYS A 283 -11.16 1.94 1.44
C LYS A 283 -9.83 1.30 1.86
N PRO A 284 -9.28 1.72 3.01
CA PRO A 284 -8.12 1.08 3.60
C PRO A 284 -8.51 -0.20 4.32
N TYR A 285 -7.70 -1.24 4.08
CA TYR A 285 -7.71 -2.55 4.71
C TYR A 285 -6.30 -2.84 5.25
N ILE A 286 -6.10 -3.96 5.96
CA ILE A 286 -4.80 -4.29 6.57
C ILE A 286 -4.23 -5.57 5.97
N TYR A 287 -2.93 -5.54 5.68
CA TYR A 287 -2.08 -6.72 5.55
C TYR A 287 -1.12 -6.77 6.74
N LEU A 288 -1.16 -7.84 7.51
CA LEU A 288 -0.29 -8.04 8.67
C LEU A 288 0.59 -9.27 8.44
N HIS A 289 1.88 -9.16 8.71
CA HIS A 289 2.79 -10.30 8.63
C HIS A 289 3.92 -10.26 9.66
N GLN A 290 4.62 -11.39 9.76
CA GLN A 290 5.61 -11.79 10.77
C GLN A 290 5.03 -11.88 12.19
N THR A 291 4.56 -10.76 12.74
CA THR A 291 3.75 -10.65 13.98
C THR A 291 3.17 -9.25 14.14
N ASN A 292 3.89 -8.21 13.72
CA ASN A 292 3.55 -6.79 13.91
C ASN A 292 3.81 -5.90 12.69
N CYS A 293 4.17 -6.46 11.52
CA CYS A 293 4.39 -5.66 10.33
C CYS A 293 3.05 -5.31 9.66
N GLU A 294 2.37 -4.30 10.21
CA GLU A 294 1.08 -3.79 9.73
C GLU A 294 1.24 -2.87 8.52
N HIS A 295 0.71 -3.28 7.36
CA HIS A 295 0.59 -2.47 6.15
C HIS A 295 -0.85 -2.06 5.93
N VAL A 296 -1.07 -0.81 5.51
CA VAL A 296 -2.35 -0.42 4.89
C VAL A 296 -2.34 -0.89 3.44
N ILE A 297 -3.43 -1.51 3.00
CA ILE A 297 -3.68 -1.85 1.60
C ILE A 297 -4.98 -1.19 1.12
N VAL A 298 -5.05 -0.84 -0.16
CA VAL A 298 -6.21 -0.17 -0.77
C VAL A 298 -6.48 -0.78 -2.14
N PHE A 299 -7.71 -1.25 -2.38
CA PHE A 299 -8.18 -1.46 -3.74
C PHE A 299 -8.48 -0.09 -4.35
N SER A 300 -7.67 0.32 -5.33
CA SER A 300 -7.75 1.67 -5.92
C SER A 300 -8.56 1.72 -7.21
N GLU A 301 -8.65 0.59 -7.92
CA GLU A 301 -9.33 0.48 -9.21
C GLU A 301 -9.87 -0.93 -9.42
N LEU A 302 -11.02 -1.05 -10.09
CA LEU A 302 -11.66 -2.29 -10.51
C LEU A 302 -12.09 -2.15 -11.98
N LYS A 303 -11.70 -3.09 -12.84
CA LYS A 303 -12.02 -3.09 -14.29
C LYS A 303 -12.29 -4.50 -14.81
N LEU A 304 -12.95 -4.60 -15.96
CA LEU A 304 -12.97 -5.83 -16.75
C LEU A 304 -11.61 -6.02 -17.45
N LEU A 305 -11.15 -7.27 -17.59
CA LEU A 305 -9.98 -7.61 -18.41
C LEU A 305 -10.27 -7.33 -19.89
N GLU A 306 -9.50 -6.42 -20.49
CA GLU A 306 -9.63 -6.07 -21.91
C GLU A 306 -8.80 -7.00 -22.82
N GLN A 307 -9.18 -7.10 -24.09
CA GLN A 307 -8.59 -8.04 -25.06
C GLN A 307 -7.12 -7.76 -25.43
N ASP A 308 -6.66 -6.52 -25.20
CA ASP A 308 -5.29 -6.07 -25.45
C ASP A 308 -4.38 -6.19 -24.22
N GLN A 309 -4.92 -6.66 -23.09
CA GLN A 309 -4.19 -6.87 -21.84
C GLN A 309 -3.66 -8.31 -21.73
N CYS A 310 -2.95 -8.59 -20.64
CA CYS A 310 -2.42 -9.92 -20.40
C CYS A 310 -3.50 -10.93 -20.01
N HIS A 311 -3.67 -11.99 -20.79
CA HIS A 311 -4.61 -13.07 -20.46
C HIS A 311 -3.98 -14.27 -19.73
N ASP A 312 -2.66 -14.39 -19.69
CA ASP A 312 -1.97 -15.46 -18.97
C ASP A 312 -1.98 -15.23 -17.45
N SER A 313 -2.77 -16.03 -16.74
CA SER A 313 -2.89 -15.97 -15.28
C SER A 313 -1.58 -16.20 -14.53
N ASN A 314 -0.60 -16.90 -15.13
CA ASN A 314 0.65 -17.25 -14.46
C ASN A 314 1.61 -16.06 -14.31
N LEU A 315 1.39 -14.98 -15.07
CA LEU A 315 2.17 -13.75 -15.00
C LEU A 315 1.61 -12.76 -13.96
N TYR A 316 0.46 -13.06 -13.36
CA TYR A 316 -0.17 -12.24 -12.33
C TYR A 316 0.16 -12.76 -10.91
N PRO A 317 0.24 -11.86 -9.91
CA PRO A 317 -0.01 -10.41 -9.99
C PRO A 317 1.17 -9.66 -10.64
N LEU A 318 0.85 -8.65 -11.45
CA LEU A 318 1.85 -7.81 -12.11
C LEU A 318 2.24 -6.66 -11.18
N CYS A 319 3.51 -6.62 -10.74
CA CYS A 319 4.04 -5.49 -9.97
C CYS A 319 4.18 -4.25 -10.88
N ARG A 320 3.17 -3.36 -10.88
CA ARG A 320 3.15 -2.12 -11.67
C ARG A 320 4.18 -1.11 -11.15
N MET A 321 4.33 -1.07 -9.83
CA MET A 321 5.21 -0.15 -9.13
C MET A 321 5.78 -0.83 -7.88
N LYS A 322 7.06 -0.56 -7.60
CA LYS A 322 7.60 -0.73 -6.26
C LYS A 322 8.47 0.45 -5.87
N TYR A 323 8.55 0.70 -4.57
CA TYR A 323 9.43 1.71 -4.03
C TYR A 323 10.87 1.21 -4.07
N HIS A 324 11.70 1.86 -4.88
CA HIS A 324 13.15 1.77 -4.77
C HIS A 324 13.63 2.78 -3.73
N GLY A 325 14.23 2.28 -2.67
CA GLY A 325 14.72 3.11 -1.58
C GLY A 325 15.90 3.95 -1.97
N ARG A 326 16.06 5.04 -1.21
CA ARG A 326 17.34 5.76 -1.21
C ARG A 326 18.34 4.90 -0.44
N PHE A 327 19.25 4.26 -1.17
CA PHE A 327 20.38 3.57 -0.59
C PHE A 327 21.06 4.44 0.46
N SER A 328 21.15 3.93 1.69
CA SER A 328 21.86 4.63 2.76
C SER A 328 23.37 4.44 2.58
N TYR A 329 24.10 5.53 2.37
CA TYR A 329 25.56 5.49 2.31
C TYR A 329 26.16 5.28 3.71
N CYS A 330 27.33 4.66 3.75
CA CYS A 330 28.13 4.52 4.97
C CYS A 330 28.48 5.89 5.54
N PHE A 331 28.19 6.11 6.83
CA PHE A 331 28.48 7.35 7.54
C PHE A 331 29.96 7.77 7.42
N LEU A 332 30.89 6.82 7.54
CA LEU A 332 32.32 7.12 7.63
C LEU A 332 32.99 7.43 6.29
N CYS A 333 32.66 6.69 5.22
CA CYS A 333 33.28 6.95 3.91
C CYS A 333 32.40 7.74 2.94
N ASN A 334 31.07 7.67 3.09
CA ASN A 334 30.09 8.22 2.15
C ASN A 334 30.28 7.78 0.67
N VAL A 335 31.00 6.67 0.43
CA VAL A 335 31.27 6.11 -0.90
C VAL A 335 30.48 4.82 -1.14
N PHE A 336 30.52 3.90 -0.19
CA PHE A 336 29.84 2.60 -0.29
C PHE A 336 28.54 2.59 0.51
N TYR A 337 27.54 1.86 0.05
CA TYR A 337 26.28 1.68 0.77
C TYR A 337 26.48 0.93 2.10
N ALA A 338 25.66 1.24 3.09
CA ALA A 338 25.74 0.71 4.43
C ALA A 338 25.04 -0.66 4.55
N LYS A 339 25.79 -1.69 4.97
CA LYS A 339 25.26 -3.03 5.23
C LYS A 339 25.00 -3.30 6.72
N TRP A 340 25.52 -2.44 7.59
CA TRP A 340 25.62 -2.70 9.02
C TRP A 340 25.04 -1.54 9.83
N LEU A 341 24.10 -1.87 10.72
CA LEU A 341 23.56 -0.99 11.75
C LEU A 341 24.31 -1.25 13.06
N ILE A 342 25.14 -0.30 13.49
CA ILE A 342 25.96 -0.40 14.71
C ILE A 342 25.29 0.36 15.85
N ARG A 343 25.32 -0.23 17.05
CA ARG A 343 24.78 0.32 18.30
C ARG A 343 25.77 0.19 19.45
N ASN A 344 25.65 1.08 20.42
CA ASN A 344 26.40 1.12 21.68
C ASN A 344 27.94 1.19 21.54
N SER A 345 28.47 1.48 20.34
CA SER A 345 29.92 1.58 20.11
C SER A 345 30.46 2.95 20.55
N PRO A 346 31.60 3.02 21.26
CA PRO A 346 32.30 4.27 21.53
C PRO A 346 33.10 4.79 20.31
N LEU A 347 33.17 4.00 19.22
CA LEU A 347 33.97 4.29 18.01
C LEU A 347 33.14 4.92 16.88
N ILE A 348 31.85 5.18 17.11
CA ILE A 348 30.92 5.86 16.20
C ILE A 348 30.46 7.20 16.79
N PRO A 349 30.21 8.24 15.97
CA PRO A 349 29.84 9.56 16.47
C PRO A 349 28.36 9.70 16.87
N ASP A 350 27.48 8.84 16.35
CA ASP A 350 26.04 8.79 16.63
C ASP A 350 25.60 7.34 16.86
N ASP A 351 24.61 7.10 17.75
CA ASP A 351 23.96 5.79 17.93
C ASP A 351 22.46 5.87 17.55
N PRO A 352 21.98 5.07 16.58
CA PRO A 352 22.74 4.08 15.80
C PRO A 352 23.49 4.70 14.62
N CYS A 353 24.55 4.03 14.17
CA CYS A 353 25.33 4.40 12.98
C CYS A 353 25.20 3.37 11.85
N LEU A 354 25.18 3.84 10.60
CA LEU A 354 25.12 2.99 9.40
C LEU A 354 26.47 2.92 8.70
N LEU A 355 27.07 1.73 8.63
CA LEU A 355 28.39 1.50 8.05
C LEU A 355 28.37 0.51 6.87
N CYS A 356 29.26 0.72 5.89
CA CYS A 356 29.58 -0.31 4.91
C CYS A 356 30.51 -1.36 5.55
N GLU A 357 30.51 -2.56 4.96
CA GLU A 357 31.37 -3.69 5.32
C GLU A 357 32.81 -3.30 5.66
N ARG A 358 33.45 -2.51 4.80
CA ARG A 358 34.87 -2.14 4.91
C ARG A 358 35.12 -1.24 6.11
N CYS A 359 34.32 -0.19 6.29
CA CYS A 359 34.46 0.73 7.42
C CYS A 359 34.04 0.07 8.74
N PHE A 360 33.03 -0.81 8.71
CA PHE A 360 32.65 -1.60 9.88
C PHE A 360 33.83 -2.45 10.36
N LYS A 361 34.36 -3.32 9.49
CA LYS A 361 35.49 -4.19 9.83
C LYS A 361 36.73 -3.39 10.26
N ALA A 362 37.10 -2.35 9.51
CA ALA A 362 38.29 -1.53 9.80
C ALA A 362 38.23 -0.71 11.10
N CYS A 363 37.04 -0.35 11.58
CA CYS A 363 36.89 0.45 12.81
C CYS A 363 36.62 -0.41 14.07
N HIS A 364 36.07 -1.61 13.92
CA HIS A 364 35.56 -2.40 15.05
C HIS A 364 36.27 -3.75 15.25
N TYR A 365 37.26 -4.08 14.43
CA TYR A 365 38.03 -5.32 14.52
C TYR A 365 39.51 -5.05 14.33
N ASP A 366 40.36 -5.87 14.96
CA ASP A 366 41.80 -5.81 14.78
C ASP A 366 42.26 -6.52 13.50
N LYS A 367 43.58 -6.64 13.33
CA LYS A 367 44.21 -7.23 12.14
C LYS A 367 43.98 -8.73 12.02
N ASP A 368 43.73 -9.39 13.15
CA ASP A 368 43.52 -10.83 13.27
C ASP A 368 42.02 -11.18 13.24
N GLY A 369 41.15 -10.16 13.15
CA GLY A 369 39.69 -10.29 13.06
C GLY A 369 38.98 -10.29 14.41
N ASN A 370 39.68 -10.01 15.53
CA ASN A 370 39.05 -9.97 16.85
C ASN A 370 38.26 -8.67 17.05
N LYS A 371 37.10 -8.77 17.70
CA LYS A 371 36.24 -7.65 18.06
C LYS A 371 36.95 -6.65 18.98
N VAL A 372 36.93 -5.36 18.63
CA VAL A 372 37.52 -4.26 19.41
C VAL A 372 36.42 -3.44 20.09
N GLY A 373 36.27 -3.65 21.40
CA GLY A 373 35.33 -2.94 22.25
C GLY A 373 33.91 -3.51 22.24
N ASP A 374 33.08 -2.99 23.15
CA ASP A 374 31.68 -3.41 23.28
C ASP A 374 30.77 -2.62 22.33
N PHE A 375 30.04 -3.35 21.50
CA PHE A 375 29.04 -2.84 20.56
C PHE A 375 28.13 -3.98 20.10
N SER A 376 27.04 -3.64 19.43
CA SER A 376 26.17 -4.60 18.70
C SER A 376 26.08 -4.20 17.23
N ALA A 377 26.04 -5.17 16.33
CA ALA A 377 26.00 -5.02 14.89
C ALA A 377 24.89 -5.90 14.30
N TYR A 378 24.00 -5.25 13.55
CA TYR A 378 22.86 -5.88 12.89
C TYR A 378 22.94 -5.64 11.39
N HIS A 379 22.39 -6.56 10.58
CA HIS A 379 22.23 -6.31 9.16
C HIS A 379 21.34 -5.09 8.91
N PHE A 380 21.67 -4.30 7.90
CA PHE A 380 20.84 -3.22 7.40
C PHE A 380 20.40 -3.53 5.95
N PRO A 381 19.14 -3.95 5.73
CA PRO A 381 18.63 -4.26 4.40
C PRO A 381 18.52 -3.02 3.52
N GLN A 382 18.59 -3.23 2.21
CA GLN A 382 18.40 -2.20 1.19
C GLN A 382 17.44 -2.77 0.12
N LEU A 383 16.43 -1.98 -0.23
CA LEU A 383 15.44 -2.18 -1.29
C LEU A 383 15.32 -0.85 -2.05
#